data_AF-A0A377J6S3-F1
#
_entry.id   AF-A0A377J6S3-F1
#
_cell.length_a   1.000
_cell.length_b   1.000
_cell.length_c   1.000
_cell.angle_alpha   90.00
_cell.angle_beta   90.00
_cell.angle_gamma   90.00
#
_symmetry.space_group_name_H-M   'P 1'
#
loop_
_entity.id
_entity.type
_entity.pdbx_description
1 polymer ?
#
loop_
_entity_poly.entity_id
_entity_poly.type
_entity_poly.pdbx_seq_one_letter_code
_entity_poly.pdbx_strand_id
1 'polypeptide(L)'
;MAGSPKRLGSIAYEIFLRHCIGDYVLFMDLQSDPLEVALAMLESCHNYDITIATRKSKPYNFAQKYTSKLFYKLLRAFSDGAYREEFSEFCVLSRRAINVLLRTQDDIKLLRFIDFDSTLKICEHPYTPTKIPKKSLLDSINLGLDMLFGRSYKLLRLGTGLCLGFAIFNALYGLYIIISFYFMPHIAQGWTSTSSYMVLSNIGLFSMLCIFGEYMRIILLRQKDAIYEIIDEQSSVVLDYVEPNIKES
;
A
#
# COMPACT_ATOMS: atom_id res chain seq x y z
N MET A 1 24.00 -9.15 6.22
CA MET A 1 23.24 -7.89 6.05
C MET A 1 23.28 -7.51 4.57
N ALA A 2 22.57 -8.25 3.72
CA ALA A 2 22.48 -7.96 2.29
C ALA A 2 21.06 -7.46 2.03
N GLY A 3 20.93 -6.16 1.72
CA GLY A 3 19.66 -5.56 1.36
C GLY A 3 19.12 -6.21 0.09
N SER A 4 17.89 -6.72 0.14
CA SER A 4 17.20 -7.30 -1.01
C SER A 4 17.25 -6.34 -2.21
N PRO A 5 17.57 -6.82 -3.44
CA PRO A 5 17.71 -5.99 -4.65
C PRO A 5 16.46 -5.15 -4.98
N LYS A 6 15.29 -5.50 -4.42
CA LYS A 6 14.06 -4.70 -4.55
C LYS A 6 14.07 -3.40 -3.75
N ARG A 7 14.75 -3.36 -2.58
CA ARG A 7 14.95 -2.14 -1.76
C ARG A 7 15.94 -1.18 -2.40
N LEU A 8 16.94 -1.70 -3.11
CA LEU A 8 17.86 -0.87 -3.91
C LEU A 8 17.11 -0.07 -4.98
N GLY A 9 16.07 -0.67 -5.59
CA GLY A 9 15.21 0.03 -6.54
C GLY A 9 14.48 1.22 -5.93
N SER A 10 13.84 1.07 -4.76
CA SER A 10 13.12 2.20 -4.12
C SER A 10 14.07 3.30 -3.65
N ILE A 11 15.22 2.94 -3.09
CA ILE A 11 16.24 3.91 -2.66
C ILE A 11 16.79 4.70 -3.86
N ALA A 12 17.07 4.03 -4.98
CA ALA A 12 17.53 4.69 -6.20
C ALA A 12 16.48 5.71 -6.72
N TYR A 13 15.20 5.35 -6.63
CA TYR A 13 14.08 6.23 -6.98
C TYR A 13 13.97 7.45 -6.06
N GLU A 14 14.12 7.27 -4.75
CA GLU A 14 14.09 8.38 -3.79
C GLU A 14 15.28 9.33 -4.01
N ILE A 15 16.48 8.78 -4.20
CA ILE A 15 17.68 9.56 -4.54
C ILE A 15 17.44 10.34 -5.83
N PHE A 16 16.89 9.69 -6.86
CA PHE A 16 16.56 10.35 -8.13
C PHE A 16 15.61 11.54 -7.93
N LEU A 17 14.49 11.36 -7.22
CA LEU A 17 13.54 12.43 -6.96
C LEU A 17 14.14 13.60 -6.19
N ARG A 18 15.00 13.32 -5.21
CA ARG A 18 15.68 14.36 -4.41
C ARG A 18 16.65 15.21 -5.24
N HIS A 19 17.23 14.65 -6.30
CA HIS A 19 18.24 15.32 -7.14
C HIS A 19 17.69 15.88 -8.45
N CYS A 20 16.46 15.53 -8.83
CA CYS A 20 15.81 16.15 -9.98
C CYS A 20 15.60 17.65 -9.71
N ILE A 21 15.85 18.52 -10.70
CA ILE A 21 15.71 19.98 -10.58
C ILE A 21 14.53 20.50 -11.42
N GLY A 22 14.01 19.71 -12.36
CA GLY A 22 12.92 20.13 -13.24
C GLY A 22 11.59 20.38 -12.52
N ASP A 23 10.79 21.27 -13.11
CA ASP A 23 9.42 21.58 -12.65
C ASP A 23 8.46 20.42 -12.85
N TYR A 24 8.70 19.60 -13.88
CA TYR A 24 7.98 18.38 -14.16
C TYR A 24 8.97 17.23 -14.41
N VAL A 25 8.66 16.05 -13.88
CA VAL A 25 9.45 14.83 -14.07
C VAL A 25 8.58 13.76 -14.71
N LEU A 26 9.02 13.26 -15.87
CA LEU A 26 8.40 12.16 -16.57
C LEU A 26 9.05 10.83 -16.16
N PHE A 27 8.25 9.90 -15.66
CA PHE A 27 8.62 8.51 -15.45
C PHE A 27 8.09 7.68 -16.60
N MET A 28 8.98 7.04 -17.37
CA MET A 28 8.59 6.13 -18.45
C MET A 28 9.57 4.96 -18.58
N ASP A 29 9.06 3.79 -18.98
CA ASP A 29 9.90 2.67 -19.40
C ASP A 29 9.99 2.65 -20.94
N LEU A 30 11.18 2.93 -21.45
CA LEU A 30 11.48 3.01 -22.88
C LEU A 30 11.12 1.73 -23.65
N GLN A 31 11.06 0.58 -22.98
CA GLN A 31 10.73 -0.69 -23.63
C GLN A 31 9.22 -0.93 -23.78
N SER A 32 8.40 -0.36 -22.90
CA SER A 32 6.98 -0.71 -22.78
C SER A 32 6.02 0.45 -23.03
N ASP A 33 6.45 1.70 -22.79
CA ASP A 33 5.61 2.88 -22.88
C ASP A 33 5.84 3.64 -24.22
N PRO A 34 4.76 4.00 -24.95
CA PRO A 34 4.86 4.69 -26.24
C PRO A 34 5.21 6.17 -26.08
N LEU A 35 6.13 6.67 -26.92
CA LEU A 35 6.60 8.06 -26.88
C LEU A 35 5.50 9.07 -27.21
N GLU A 36 4.57 8.73 -28.11
CA GLU A 36 3.44 9.60 -28.48
C GLU A 36 2.58 9.99 -27.27
N VAL A 37 2.36 9.04 -26.35
CA VAL A 37 1.58 9.30 -25.13
C VAL A 37 2.40 10.13 -24.15
N ALA A 38 3.72 9.95 -24.09
CA ALA A 38 4.58 10.74 -23.22
C ALA A 38 4.53 12.22 -23.61
N LEU A 39 4.56 12.52 -24.91
CA LEU A 39 4.44 13.88 -25.43
C LEU A 39 3.08 14.50 -25.09
N ALA A 40 1.99 13.78 -25.31
CA ALA A 40 0.64 14.25 -24.96
C ALA A 40 0.47 14.50 -23.44
N MET A 41 1.11 13.68 -22.60
CA MET A 41 1.13 13.87 -21.15
C MET A 41 1.92 15.12 -20.75
N LEU A 42 3.03 15.43 -21.43
CA LEU A 42 3.81 16.64 -21.20
C LEU A 42 3.08 17.90 -21.65
N GLU A 43 2.32 17.87 -22.74
CA GLU A 43 1.50 19.01 -23.17
C GLU A 43 0.37 19.32 -22.17
N SER A 44 -0.22 18.28 -21.59
CA SER A 44 -1.33 18.42 -20.65
C SER A 44 -0.89 18.71 -19.21
N CYS A 45 0.37 18.47 -18.83
CA CYS A 45 0.81 18.55 -17.44
C CYS A 45 0.77 19.97 -16.86
N HIS A 46 0.75 21.02 -17.67
CA HIS A 46 0.78 22.42 -17.21
C HIS A 46 -0.36 22.78 -16.24
N ASN A 47 -1.52 22.13 -16.34
CA ASN A 47 -2.69 22.41 -15.51
C ASN A 47 -2.93 21.39 -14.38
N TYR A 48 -2.09 20.37 -14.28
CA TYR A 48 -2.29 19.22 -13.40
C TYR A 48 -1.03 18.93 -12.60
N ASP A 49 -1.19 18.65 -11.32
CA ASP A 49 -0.06 18.30 -10.47
C ASP A 49 0.48 16.91 -10.80
N ILE A 50 -0.39 16.02 -11.30
CA ILE A 50 -0.11 14.63 -11.61
C ILE A 50 -0.82 14.24 -12.91
N THR A 51 -0.08 13.73 -13.88
CA THR A 51 -0.63 13.17 -15.12
C THR A 51 -0.25 11.69 -15.20
N ILE A 52 -1.22 10.78 -15.18
CA ILE A 52 -0.99 9.33 -15.13
C ILE A 52 -1.51 8.67 -16.40
N ALA A 53 -0.72 7.75 -16.95
CA ALA A 53 -1.19 6.90 -18.03
C ALA A 53 -2.02 5.72 -17.49
N THR A 54 -3.25 5.58 -17.96
CA THR A 54 -4.18 4.52 -17.59
C THR A 54 -4.25 3.45 -18.68
N ARG A 55 -4.12 2.18 -18.30
CA ARG A 55 -4.15 1.09 -19.29
C ARG A 55 -5.59 0.79 -19.68
N LYS A 56 -5.95 0.97 -20.97
CA LYS A 56 -7.31 0.67 -21.48
C LYS A 56 -7.70 -0.80 -21.34
N SER A 57 -6.72 -1.70 -21.46
CA SER A 57 -6.95 -3.15 -21.45
C SER A 57 -5.65 -3.88 -21.11
N LYS A 58 -5.74 -4.86 -20.21
CA LYS A 58 -4.67 -5.85 -20.02
C LYS A 58 -5.09 -7.14 -20.72
N PRO A 59 -4.27 -7.69 -21.63
CA PRO A 59 -4.51 -9.01 -22.21
C PRO A 59 -4.18 -10.08 -21.17
N TYR A 60 -5.07 -10.25 -20.20
CA TYR A 60 -4.97 -11.29 -19.19
C TYR A 60 -5.74 -12.52 -19.64
N ASN A 61 -5.15 -13.70 -19.38
CA ASN A 61 -5.91 -14.95 -19.42
C ASN A 61 -7.06 -14.88 -18.40
N PHE A 62 -8.16 -15.61 -18.64
CA PHE A 62 -9.33 -15.61 -17.75
C PHE A 62 -8.99 -15.84 -16.26
N ALA A 63 -8.06 -16.76 -15.98
CA ALA A 63 -7.57 -17.01 -14.62
C ALA A 63 -6.84 -15.80 -14.01
N GLN A 64 -5.98 -15.13 -14.79
CA GLN A 64 -5.25 -13.94 -14.33
C GLN A 64 -6.21 -12.77 -14.08
N LYS A 65 -7.22 -12.61 -14.94
CA LYS A 65 -8.27 -11.59 -14.75
C LYS A 65 -9.06 -11.83 -13.46
N TYR A 66 -9.41 -13.08 -13.18
CA TYR A 66 -10.13 -13.43 -11.94
C TYR A 66 -9.28 -13.21 -10.69
N THR A 67 -8.04 -13.70 -10.68
CA THR A 67 -7.12 -13.52 -9.54
C THR A 67 -6.81 -12.05 -9.29
N SER A 68 -6.60 -11.24 -10.35
CA SER A 68 -6.40 -9.79 -10.21
C SER A 68 -7.63 -9.13 -9.58
N LYS A 69 -8.83 -9.42 -10.10
CA LYS A 69 -10.08 -8.85 -9.57
C LYS A 69 -10.31 -9.23 -8.11
N LEU A 70 -10.03 -10.48 -7.73
CA LEU A 70 -10.13 -10.93 -6.34
C LEU A 70 -9.11 -10.21 -5.45
N PHE A 71 -7.86 -10.08 -5.91
CA PHE A 71 -6.81 -9.37 -5.20
C PHE A 71 -7.18 -7.90 -4.93
N TYR A 72 -7.59 -7.14 -5.96
CA TYR A 72 -8.00 -5.75 -5.78
C TYR A 72 -9.26 -5.61 -4.94
N LYS A 73 -10.18 -6.59 -4.97
CA LYS A 73 -11.36 -6.60 -4.10
C LYS A 73 -10.97 -6.79 -2.62
N LEU A 74 -10.08 -7.74 -2.33
CA LEU A 74 -9.55 -7.94 -0.97
C LEU A 74 -8.77 -6.71 -0.51
N LEU A 75 -7.92 -6.16 -1.38
CA LEU A 75 -7.14 -4.97 -1.07
C LEU A 75 -8.04 -3.77 -0.73
N ARG A 76 -9.17 -3.58 -1.45
CA ARG A 76 -10.16 -2.53 -1.13
C ARG A 76 -10.92 -2.80 0.17
N ALA A 77 -11.15 -4.06 0.54
CA ALA A 77 -11.86 -4.39 1.78
C ALA A 77 -11.00 -4.13 3.02
N PHE A 78 -9.69 -4.40 2.94
CA PHE A 78 -8.73 -4.18 4.02
C PHE A 78 -8.04 -2.80 3.94
N SER A 79 -8.12 -2.18 2.77
CA SER A 79 -7.87 -0.79 2.39
C SER A 79 -8.81 0.28 2.92
N ASP A 80 -8.35 1.49 3.25
CA ASP A 80 -9.16 2.70 3.04
C ASP A 80 -8.83 3.46 1.75
N GLY A 81 -7.78 3.05 1.02
CA GLY A 81 -7.37 3.74 -0.21
C GLY A 81 -8.24 3.42 -1.43
N ALA A 82 -8.48 4.43 -2.28
CA ALA A 82 -9.10 4.29 -3.59
C ALA A 82 -8.15 3.61 -4.60
N TYR A 83 -8.09 2.28 -4.56
CA TYR A 83 -7.18 1.52 -5.42
C TYR A 83 -7.67 1.38 -6.86
N ARG A 84 -6.90 1.91 -7.82
CA ARG A 84 -7.15 1.77 -9.26
C ARG A 84 -6.13 0.84 -9.92
N GLU A 85 -6.59 -0.31 -10.40
CA GLU A 85 -5.75 -1.31 -11.09
C GLU A 85 -5.11 -0.78 -12.39
N GLU A 86 -5.73 0.23 -12.97
CA GLU A 86 -5.45 0.78 -14.31
C GLU A 86 -4.25 1.74 -14.31
N PHE A 87 -3.87 2.25 -13.13
CA PHE A 87 -2.76 3.18 -12.99
C PHE A 87 -1.44 2.47 -13.27
N SER A 88 -0.61 3.08 -14.12
CA SER A 88 0.72 2.62 -14.48
C SER A 88 1.79 3.33 -13.66
N GLU A 89 3.05 2.88 -13.79
CA GLU A 89 4.23 3.64 -13.33
C GLU A 89 4.58 4.78 -14.32
N PHE A 90 3.94 4.78 -15.49
CA PHE A 90 4.06 5.82 -16.52
C PHE A 90 3.26 7.07 -16.10
N CYS A 91 3.97 8.08 -15.59
CA CYS A 91 3.37 9.30 -15.05
C CYS A 91 4.28 10.53 -15.18
N VAL A 92 3.68 11.70 -15.19
CA VAL A 92 4.36 13.00 -15.06
C VAL A 92 3.97 13.59 -13.71
N LEU A 93 4.97 14.00 -12.92
CA LEU A 93 4.79 14.62 -11.63
C LEU A 93 5.31 16.05 -11.65
N SER A 94 4.49 16.99 -11.18
CA SER A 94 4.92 18.35 -10.87
C SER A 94 5.85 18.37 -9.66
N ARG A 95 6.64 19.43 -9.52
CA ARG A 95 7.49 19.67 -8.36
C ARG A 95 6.72 19.64 -7.05
N ARG A 96 5.50 20.19 -7.07
CA ARG A 96 4.59 20.17 -5.92
C ARG A 96 4.24 18.74 -5.50
N ALA A 97 3.87 17.89 -6.46
CA ALA A 97 3.58 16.48 -6.20
C ALA A 97 4.80 15.72 -5.68
N ILE A 98 5.99 15.98 -6.22
CA ILE A 98 7.25 15.37 -5.77
C ILE A 98 7.58 15.76 -4.32
N ASN A 99 7.41 17.03 -3.96
CA ASN A 99 7.67 17.50 -2.60
C ASN A 99 6.73 16.85 -1.58
N VAL A 100 5.45 16.67 -1.94
CA VAL A 100 4.48 15.93 -1.12
C VAL A 100 4.91 14.47 -0.98
N LEU A 101 5.32 13.83 -2.07
CA LEU A 101 5.76 12.43 -2.07
C LEU A 101 7.01 12.21 -1.21
N LEU A 102 8.03 13.04 -1.36
CA LEU A 102 9.28 12.97 -0.59
C LEU A 102 9.07 13.18 0.92
N ARG A 103 8.07 13.99 1.31
CA ARG A 103 7.71 14.19 2.71
C ARG A 103 6.97 12.99 3.31
N THR A 104 6.28 12.21 2.49
CA THR A 104 5.46 11.09 2.96
C THR A 104 6.27 9.80 3.17
N GLN A 105 7.54 9.76 2.71
CA GLN A 105 8.36 8.53 2.67
C GLN A 105 7.69 7.35 1.94
N ASP A 106 6.64 7.64 1.16
CA ASP A 106 5.95 6.64 0.36
C ASP A 106 6.81 6.32 -0.87
N ASP A 107 7.06 5.03 -1.10
CA ASP A 107 7.74 4.55 -2.29
C ASP A 107 7.03 5.04 -3.56
N ILE A 108 7.76 5.47 -4.59
CA ILE A 108 7.22 5.84 -5.92
C ILE A 108 6.38 4.70 -6.52
N LYS A 109 6.70 3.43 -6.20
CA LYS A 109 5.89 2.26 -6.61
C LYS A 109 4.47 2.29 -6.04
N LEU A 110 4.24 3.09 -5.01
CA LEU A 110 2.96 3.34 -4.37
C LEU A 110 2.18 4.50 -5.03
N LEU A 111 2.68 5.18 -6.07
CA LEU A 111 1.93 6.23 -6.79
C LEU A 111 0.56 5.78 -7.31
N ARG A 112 0.43 4.50 -7.70
CA ARG A 112 -0.87 3.89 -8.07
C ARG A 112 -1.85 3.75 -6.89
N PHE A 113 -1.37 4.00 -5.68
CA PHE A 113 -1.96 3.67 -4.39
C PHE A 113 -1.96 4.88 -3.43
N ILE A 114 -1.47 6.05 -3.86
CA ILE A 114 -1.64 7.29 -3.10
C ILE A 114 -3.05 7.77 -3.40
N ASP A 115 -3.90 7.74 -2.37
CA ASP A 115 -5.08 8.58 -2.37
C ASP A 115 -4.56 10.01 -2.24
N PHE A 116 -4.44 10.68 -3.37
CA PHE A 116 -4.21 12.12 -3.39
C PHE A 116 -5.52 12.75 -2.94
N ASP A 117 -5.73 12.72 -1.63
CA ASP A 117 -6.95 13.19 -1.01
C ASP A 117 -7.08 14.68 -1.35
N SER A 118 -7.95 14.97 -2.32
CA SER A 118 -8.58 16.27 -2.63
C SER A 118 -7.72 17.47 -3.04
N THR A 119 -6.39 17.45 -2.91
CA THR A 119 -5.56 18.67 -3.06
C THR A 119 -4.76 18.77 -4.36
N LEU A 120 -4.49 17.64 -5.04
CA LEU A 120 -3.69 17.59 -6.26
C LEU A 120 -4.57 17.29 -7.47
N LYS A 121 -4.38 18.07 -8.54
CA LYS A 121 -5.12 17.90 -9.79
C LYS A 121 -4.56 16.73 -10.59
N ILE A 122 -5.40 15.75 -10.91
CA ILE A 122 -5.00 14.54 -11.64
C ILE A 122 -5.58 14.55 -13.05
N CYS A 123 -4.72 14.22 -14.03
CA CYS A 123 -5.10 13.93 -15.41
C CYS A 123 -4.85 12.47 -15.76
N GLU A 124 -5.79 11.83 -16.45
CA GLU A 124 -5.68 10.44 -16.89
C GLU A 124 -5.55 10.34 -18.42
N HIS A 125 -4.48 9.71 -18.91
CA HIS A 125 -4.26 9.47 -20.35
C HIS A 125 -4.35 7.99 -20.68
N PRO A 126 -5.33 7.56 -21.48
CA PRO A 126 -5.52 6.15 -21.70
C PRO A 126 -4.56 5.62 -22.77
N TYR A 127 -3.77 4.60 -22.46
CA TYR A 127 -2.75 4.04 -23.35
C TYR A 127 -2.79 2.51 -23.47
N THR A 128 -2.10 2.02 -24.51
CA THR A 128 -1.86 0.59 -24.74
C THR A 128 -0.34 0.36 -24.74
N PRO A 129 0.21 -0.49 -23.86
CA PRO A 129 1.65 -0.71 -23.79
C PRO A 129 2.15 -1.48 -25.02
N THR A 130 3.32 -1.08 -25.55
CA THR A 130 3.96 -1.70 -26.73
C THR A 130 4.48 -3.10 -26.41
N LYS A 131 4.90 -3.32 -25.15
CA LYS A 131 5.32 -4.63 -24.63
C LYS A 131 4.67 -4.89 -23.28
N ILE A 132 4.22 -6.13 -23.07
CA ILE A 132 3.70 -6.56 -21.78
C ILE A 132 4.90 -6.99 -20.92
N PRO A 133 5.18 -6.30 -19.79
CA PRO A 133 6.25 -6.72 -18.90
C PRO A 133 5.94 -8.12 -18.35
N LYS A 134 6.89 -9.05 -18.50
CA LYS A 134 6.81 -10.39 -17.91
C LYS A 134 7.05 -10.30 -16.40
N LYS A 135 6.00 -9.97 -15.65
CA LYS A 135 6.06 -10.01 -14.18
C LYS A 135 5.68 -11.41 -13.71
N SER A 136 6.49 -11.99 -12.83
CA SER A 136 6.15 -13.29 -12.24
C SER A 136 4.90 -13.17 -11.35
N LEU A 137 4.10 -14.25 -11.28
CA LEU A 137 2.93 -14.28 -10.40
C LEU A 137 3.33 -14.11 -8.93
N LEU A 138 4.45 -14.71 -8.52
CA LEU A 138 5.01 -14.58 -7.17
C LEU A 138 5.40 -13.13 -6.85
N ASP A 139 5.98 -12.40 -7.79
CA ASP A 139 6.31 -10.99 -7.56
C ASP A 139 5.06 -10.12 -7.40
N SER A 140 3.99 -10.46 -8.10
CA SER A 140 2.72 -9.76 -8.00
C SER A 140 2.03 -10.04 -6.66
N ILE A 141 2.10 -11.28 -6.18
CA ILE A 141 1.59 -11.69 -4.85
C ILE A 141 2.39 -11.02 -3.74
N ASN A 142 3.72 -11.10 -3.78
CA ASN A 142 4.59 -10.50 -2.76
C ASN A 142 4.37 -8.98 -2.67
N LEU A 143 4.34 -8.30 -3.81
CA LEU A 143 4.02 -6.87 -3.85
C LEU A 143 2.63 -6.58 -3.28
N GLY A 144 1.66 -7.45 -3.55
CA GLY A 144 0.33 -7.33 -3.00
C GLY A 144 0.26 -7.54 -1.48
N LEU A 145 1.05 -8.46 -0.95
CA LEU A 145 1.20 -8.68 0.49
C LEU A 145 1.91 -7.52 1.15
N ASP A 146 3.01 -7.03 0.58
CA ASP A 146 3.73 -5.84 1.07
C ASP A 146 2.77 -4.65 1.16
N MET A 147 1.88 -4.49 0.19
CA MET A 147 0.83 -3.45 0.20
C MET A 147 -0.24 -3.69 1.27
N LEU A 148 -0.72 -4.92 1.40
CA LEU A 148 -1.74 -5.27 2.39
C LEU A 148 -1.22 -5.05 3.81
N PHE A 149 0.01 -5.46 4.10
CA PHE A 149 0.63 -5.30 5.42
C PHE A 149 1.13 -3.88 5.67
N GLY A 150 1.61 -3.18 4.65
CA GLY A 150 2.23 -1.86 4.79
C GLY A 150 1.26 -0.74 5.20
N ARG A 151 -0.05 -0.88 4.95
CA ARG A 151 -1.01 0.22 5.15
C ARG A 151 -2.34 -0.17 5.81
N SER A 152 -2.53 -1.44 6.18
CA SER A 152 -3.82 -1.94 6.66
C SER A 152 -3.87 -2.15 8.18
N TYR A 153 -4.26 -1.10 8.90
CA TYR A 153 -4.65 -1.22 10.32
C TYR A 153 -5.95 -2.04 10.48
N LYS A 154 -6.76 -2.18 9.42
CA LYS A 154 -7.94 -3.05 9.40
C LYS A 154 -7.58 -4.53 9.49
N LEU A 155 -6.47 -4.96 8.87
CA LEU A 155 -5.99 -6.33 8.99
C LEU A 155 -5.63 -6.67 10.45
N LEU A 156 -4.98 -5.72 11.12
CA LEU A 156 -4.66 -5.85 12.54
C LEU A 156 -5.92 -5.86 13.43
N ARG A 157 -6.94 -5.08 13.08
CA ARG A 157 -8.26 -5.12 13.73
C ARG A 157 -8.98 -6.46 13.53
N LEU A 158 -8.82 -7.09 12.38
CA LEU A 158 -9.36 -8.43 12.14
C LEU A 158 -8.60 -9.46 12.98
N GLY A 159 -7.26 -9.39 13.02
CA GLY A 159 -6.44 -10.28 13.84
C GLY A 159 -6.74 -10.22 15.33
N THR A 160 -6.91 -9.02 15.88
CA THR A 160 -7.35 -8.82 17.28
C THR A 160 -8.75 -9.37 17.52
N GLY A 161 -9.69 -9.13 16.60
CA GLY A 161 -11.04 -9.71 16.65
C GLY A 161 -11.03 -11.25 16.64
N LEU A 162 -10.18 -11.87 15.83
CA LEU A 162 -9.99 -13.33 15.82
C LEU A 162 -9.40 -13.85 17.14
N CYS A 163 -8.40 -13.18 17.70
CA CYS A 163 -7.83 -13.54 19.00
C CYS A 163 -8.89 -13.47 20.10
N LEU A 164 -9.73 -12.43 20.09
CA LEU A 164 -10.84 -12.31 21.02
C LEU A 164 -11.87 -13.45 20.82
N GLY A 165 -12.19 -13.80 19.57
CA GLY A 165 -13.06 -14.92 19.24
C GLY A 165 -12.52 -16.27 19.75
N PHE A 166 -11.22 -16.53 19.56
CA PHE A 166 -10.57 -17.73 20.10
C PHE A 166 -10.52 -17.74 21.62
N ALA A 167 -10.30 -16.59 22.27
CA ALA A 167 -10.37 -16.48 23.72
C ALA A 167 -11.75 -16.86 24.26
N ILE A 168 -12.84 -16.38 23.62
CA ILE A 168 -14.22 -16.74 23.97
C ILE A 168 -14.46 -18.24 23.77
N PHE A 169 -14.05 -18.79 22.63
CA PHE A 169 -14.22 -20.22 22.35
C PHE A 169 -13.48 -21.10 23.37
N ASN A 170 -12.28 -20.69 23.75
CA ASN A 170 -11.49 -21.37 24.77
C ASN A 170 -12.10 -21.24 26.18
N ALA A 171 -12.72 -20.10 26.50
CA ALA A 171 -13.47 -19.94 27.74
C ALA A 171 -14.72 -20.86 27.79
N LEU A 172 -15.46 -20.99 26.68
CA LEU A 172 -16.56 -21.94 26.55
C LEU A 172 -16.09 -23.39 26.70
N TYR A 173 -14.94 -23.73 26.13
CA TYR A 173 -14.32 -25.05 26.31
C TYR A 173 -13.93 -25.30 27.77
N GLY A 174 -13.40 -24.28 28.47
CA GLY A 174 -13.17 -24.33 29.91
C GLY A 174 -14.44 -24.62 30.71
N LEU A 175 -15.55 -23.95 30.37
CA LEU A 175 -16.86 -24.18 31.00
C LEU A 175 -17.38 -25.61 30.74
N TYR A 176 -17.19 -26.12 29.53
CA TYR A 176 -17.51 -27.50 29.18
C TYR A 176 -16.73 -28.51 30.06
N ILE A 177 -15.43 -28.28 30.30
CA ILE A 177 -14.61 -29.14 31.17
C ILE A 177 -15.15 -29.13 32.60
N ILE A 178 -15.51 -27.95 33.14
CA ILE A 178 -16.07 -27.83 34.50
C ILE A 178 -17.38 -28.61 34.62
N ILE A 179 -18.29 -28.46 33.65
CA ILE A 179 -19.55 -29.21 33.63
C ILE A 179 -19.27 -30.72 33.53
N SER A 180 -18.40 -31.14 32.61
CA SER A 180 -18.04 -32.55 32.46
C SER A 180 -17.46 -33.12 33.77
N PHE A 181 -16.64 -32.35 34.49
CA PHE A 181 -16.07 -32.75 35.78
C PHE A 181 -17.12 -33.02 36.87
N TYR A 182 -18.20 -32.23 36.93
CA TYR A 182 -19.25 -32.41 37.94
C TYR A 182 -20.32 -33.44 37.54
N PHE A 183 -20.63 -33.55 36.24
CA PHE A 183 -21.79 -34.34 35.77
C PHE A 183 -21.43 -35.69 35.13
N MET A 184 -20.19 -35.90 34.66
CA MET A 184 -19.81 -37.19 34.07
C MET A 184 -19.19 -38.14 35.09
N PRO A 185 -19.74 -39.36 35.24
CA PRO A 185 -19.29 -40.31 36.25
C PRO A 185 -17.96 -40.99 35.89
N HIS A 186 -17.56 -41.02 34.62
CA HIS A 186 -16.32 -41.68 34.16
C HIS A 186 -15.55 -40.75 33.24
N ILE A 187 -14.53 -40.09 33.78
CA ILE A 187 -13.64 -39.19 33.05
C ILE A 187 -12.26 -39.82 33.01
N ALA A 188 -11.61 -39.80 31.86
CA ALA A 188 -10.26 -40.33 31.70
C ALA A 188 -9.28 -39.63 32.66
N GLN A 189 -8.48 -40.41 33.38
CA GLN A 189 -7.56 -39.90 34.38
C GLN A 189 -6.55 -38.93 33.76
N GLY A 190 -6.36 -37.76 34.37
CA GLY A 190 -5.44 -36.73 33.88
C GLY A 190 -5.97 -35.87 32.72
N TRP A 191 -7.12 -36.20 32.12
CA TRP A 191 -7.70 -35.39 31.05
C TRP A 191 -8.15 -34.01 31.55
N THR A 192 -8.84 -33.96 32.70
CA THR A 192 -9.34 -32.69 33.28
C THR A 192 -8.20 -31.76 33.66
N SER A 193 -7.15 -32.27 34.31
CA SER A 193 -5.99 -31.47 34.71
C SER A 193 -5.20 -30.95 33.50
N THR A 194 -4.97 -31.80 32.49
CA THR A 194 -4.24 -31.41 31.28
C THR A 194 -5.04 -30.39 30.47
N SER A 195 -6.34 -30.63 30.29
CA SER A 195 -7.21 -29.74 29.51
C SER A 195 -7.43 -28.39 30.21
N SER A 196 -7.59 -28.38 31.53
CA SER A 196 -7.69 -27.12 32.30
C SER A 196 -6.41 -26.28 32.24
N TYR A 197 -5.23 -26.91 32.32
CA TYR A 197 -3.95 -26.23 32.10
C TYR A 197 -3.84 -25.63 30.70
N MET A 198 -4.22 -26.40 29.67
CA MET A 198 -4.25 -25.91 28.29
C MET A 198 -5.19 -24.71 28.14
N VAL A 199 -6.39 -24.76 28.71
CA VAL A 199 -7.35 -23.65 28.66
C VAL A 199 -6.73 -22.40 29.29
N LEU A 200 -6.19 -22.52 30.51
CA LEU A 200 -5.58 -21.39 31.23
C LEU A 200 -4.42 -20.77 30.43
N SER A 201 -3.53 -21.60 29.89
CA SER A 201 -2.40 -21.16 29.07
C SER A 201 -2.86 -20.44 27.81
N ASN A 202 -3.83 -21.01 27.08
CA ASN A 202 -4.37 -20.42 25.86
C ASN A 202 -5.14 -19.12 26.13
N ILE A 203 -5.88 -18.99 27.24
CA ILE A 203 -6.52 -17.72 27.63
C ILE A 203 -5.45 -16.65 27.83
N GLY A 204 -4.37 -16.95 28.55
CA GLY A 204 -3.26 -16.02 28.74
C GLY A 204 -2.60 -15.60 27.42
N LEU A 205 -2.33 -16.57 26.54
CA LEU A 205 -1.74 -16.34 25.22
C LEU A 205 -2.62 -15.43 24.35
N PHE A 206 -3.89 -15.76 24.16
CA PHE A 206 -4.80 -14.97 23.32
C PHE A 206 -5.05 -13.56 23.90
N SER A 207 -5.11 -13.44 25.23
CA SER A 207 -5.25 -12.13 25.89
C SER A 207 -4.03 -11.24 25.63
N MET A 208 -2.82 -11.79 25.77
CA MET A 208 -1.59 -11.05 25.47
C MET A 208 -1.52 -10.65 24.00
N LEU A 209 -1.82 -11.56 23.06
CA LEU A 209 -1.86 -11.25 21.63
C LEU A 209 -2.87 -10.15 21.29
N CYS A 210 -4.03 -10.14 21.97
CA CYS A 210 -5.04 -9.09 21.80
C CYS A 210 -4.50 -7.71 22.21
N ILE A 211 -3.84 -7.62 23.38
CA ILE A 211 -3.21 -6.40 23.88
C ILE A 211 -2.11 -5.93 22.91
N PHE A 212 -1.24 -6.84 22.48
CA PHE A 212 -0.17 -6.51 21.52
C PHE A 212 -0.74 -6.02 20.18
N GLY A 213 -1.76 -6.69 19.65
CA GLY A 213 -2.40 -6.30 18.41
C GLY A 213 -3.04 -4.91 18.50
N GLU A 214 -3.70 -4.59 19.61
CA GLU A 214 -4.30 -3.27 19.81
C GLU A 214 -3.23 -2.18 20.01
N TYR A 215 -2.15 -2.49 20.71
CA TYR A 215 -1.04 -1.56 20.88
C TYR A 215 -0.35 -1.24 19.55
N MET A 216 -0.08 -2.26 18.74
CA MET A 216 0.45 -2.08 17.38
C MET A 216 -0.50 -1.24 16.52
N ARG A 217 -1.82 -1.39 16.69
CA ARG A 217 -2.82 -0.59 15.97
C ARG A 217 -2.70 0.89 16.31
N ILE A 218 -2.55 1.23 17.59
CA ILE A 218 -2.40 2.62 18.06
C ILE A 218 -1.11 3.24 17.51
N ILE A 219 0.00 2.48 17.52
CA ILE A 219 1.27 2.96 16.95
C ILE A 219 1.12 3.28 15.46
N LEU A 220 0.52 2.37 14.69
CA LEU A 220 0.31 2.57 13.25
C LEU A 220 -0.63 3.73 12.96
N LEU A 221 -1.64 3.95 13.80
CA LEU A 221 -2.56 5.09 13.65
C LEU A 221 -1.83 6.42 13.90
N ARG A 222 -1.01 6.51 14.96
CA ARG A 222 -0.24 7.72 15.30
C ARG A 222 0.81 8.06 14.25
N GLN A 223 1.37 7.08 13.56
CA GLN A 223 2.30 7.33 12.46
C GLN A 223 1.62 8.03 11.28
N LYS A 224 0.30 7.84 11.10
CA LYS A 224 -0.48 8.44 10.02
C LYS A 224 -0.93 9.87 10.31
N ASP A 225 -1.21 10.21 11.57
CA ASP A 225 -1.73 11.53 11.99
C ASP A 225 -0.65 12.62 12.15
N ALA A 226 0.55 12.43 11.60
CA ALA A 226 1.54 13.51 11.51
C ALA A 226 1.02 14.58 10.54
N ILE A 227 0.32 15.57 11.12
CA ILE A 227 -0.40 16.66 10.45
C ILE A 227 0.46 17.29 9.34
N TYR A 228 -0.04 17.21 8.11
CA TYR A 228 0.59 17.74 6.91
C TYR A 228 0.17 19.20 6.71
N GLU A 229 0.97 20.14 7.19
CA GLU A 229 0.82 21.54 6.81
C GLU A 229 1.46 21.74 5.43
N ILE A 230 0.61 21.85 4.40
CA ILE A 230 1.05 22.33 3.09
C ILE A 230 1.27 23.81 3.25
N ILE A 231 2.50 24.19 3.61
CA ILE A 231 2.93 25.57 3.53
C ILE A 231 3.05 25.87 2.04
N ASP A 232 2.05 26.55 1.51
CA ASP A 232 2.16 27.23 0.22
C ASP A 232 3.27 28.28 0.40
N GLU A 233 4.44 28.06 -0.21
CA GLU A 233 5.46 29.08 -0.23
C GLU A 233 4.96 30.23 -1.12
N GLN A 234 4.28 31.20 -0.52
CA GLN A 234 3.85 32.46 -1.15
C GLN A 234 5.03 33.39 -1.51
N SER A 235 6.25 32.86 -1.57
CA SER A 235 7.47 33.63 -1.78
C SER A 235 8.58 32.73 -2.33
N SER A 236 8.45 32.30 -3.59
CA SER A 236 9.65 32.28 -4.42
C SER A 236 9.87 33.71 -4.89
N VAL A 237 11.02 34.28 -4.54
CA VAL A 237 11.54 35.45 -5.24
C VAL A 237 11.52 35.08 -6.72
N VAL A 238 10.63 35.71 -7.48
CA VAL A 238 10.58 35.61 -8.94
C VAL A 238 11.91 36.14 -9.45
N LEU A 239 12.84 35.24 -9.75
CA LEU A 239 13.90 35.55 -10.70
C LEU A 239 13.21 35.57 -12.06
N ASP A 240 12.88 36.77 -12.48
CA ASP A 240 12.26 37.13 -13.74
C ASP A 240 13.22 36.76 -14.89
N TYR A 241 13.27 35.49 -15.27
CA TYR A 241 13.94 35.06 -16.50
C TYR A 241 12.98 35.30 -17.66
N VAL A 242 13.00 36.52 -18.17
CA VAL A 242 12.27 36.95 -19.38
C VAL A 242 12.81 36.28 -20.66
N GLU A 243 13.89 35.49 -20.59
CA GLU A 243 14.48 34.85 -21.79
C GLU A 243 14.53 33.31 -21.70
N PRO A 244 13.95 32.58 -22.67
CA PRO A 244 14.08 31.13 -22.75
C PRO A 244 15.53 30.73 -23.07
N ASN A 245 16.02 29.70 -22.39
CA ASN A 245 17.38 29.18 -22.47
C ASN A 245 17.65 28.34 -23.74
N ILE A 246 17.10 28.76 -24.88
CA ILE A 246 17.35 28.14 -26.19
C ILE A 246 18.17 29.15 -27.00
N LYS A 247 19.48 28.91 -27.09
CA LYS A 247 20.31 29.56 -28.11
C LYS A 247 20.21 28.73 -29.38
N GLU A 248 19.56 29.27 -30.41
CA GLU A 248 19.81 28.83 -31.78
C GLU A 248 21.23 29.24 -32.15
N SER A 249 22.06 28.25 -32.47
CA SER A 249 23.35 28.42 -33.16
C SER A 249 23.32 27.57 -34.43
#